data_AF-A0AB39PXR2-F1
#
_entry.id   AF-A0AB39PXR2-F1
#
_cell.length_a   1.000
_cell.length_b   1.000
_cell.length_c   1.000
_cell.angle_alpha   90.00
_cell.angle_beta   90.00
_cell.angle_gamma   90.00
#
_symmetry.space_group_name_H-M   'P 1'
#
loop_
_entity.id
_entity.type
_entity.pdbx_description
1 polymer ?
#
loop_
_entity_poly.entity_id
_entity_poly.type
_entity_poly.pdbx_seq_one_letter_code
_entity_poly.pdbx_strand_id
1 'polypeptide(L)'
;MTQPDEPYYVMYDEDFGLSGLAGRSGAVPPLPLPEGGTEGDEQVGEDARHLLESSLPEDMIRTLWLAADGERFDPVARGATVRSWLHGWSQAYPARPPKRPKTFVKYRSTMFVGPRRPVLVEEEMRDAVLAEIGAVETDLARAVPLPDIVPILRRAVVEAGADLGFRLLLRILKAHSVRVDKARYDRFIELSEPFEYCFAVVHDDLEVDWPPIDPARRDCDWDFGLSELAGRFAHWYDGTADGRLRDAVAADGVRQSPGSAAAVLLEDVRRLLTSPLSDDTLTTLWLAACDGGLRPDRLGIDVRQWLEQIAEVCRERLREISPAYRPDPAPVRADLADEVLRELRDLEAELASRTIQPHWQGIPGAAAARALEQVVAQVDPDLGFRLFLRVLLALCLPLTPERYARYQALGERFGYGEFHVSLVDGFIESDL
;
A
#
# COMPACT_ATOMS: atom_id res chain seq x y z
N MET A 1 2.55 -21.27 18.85
CA MET A 1 1.63 -21.03 17.72
C MET A 1 2.04 -21.92 16.56
N THR A 2 1.12 -22.71 16.01
CA THR A 2 1.27 -23.24 14.65
C THR A 2 0.97 -22.09 13.70
N GLN A 3 1.96 -21.67 12.91
CA GLN A 3 1.78 -20.70 11.84
C GLN A 3 0.58 -21.14 10.98
N PRO A 4 -0.32 -20.23 10.57
CA PRO A 4 -1.40 -20.59 9.67
C PRO A 4 -0.83 -21.20 8.38
N ASP A 5 -1.50 -22.21 7.83
CA ASP A 5 -1.02 -22.91 6.62
C ASP A 5 -0.98 -21.99 5.38
N GLU A 6 -1.77 -20.91 5.41
CA GLU A 6 -1.80 -19.84 4.41
C GLU A 6 -1.72 -18.48 5.12
N PRO A 7 -0.94 -17.52 4.59
CA PRO A 7 -0.80 -16.19 5.19
C PRO A 7 -2.11 -15.44 5.35
N TYR A 8 -2.27 -14.64 6.40
CA TYR A 8 -3.51 -13.90 6.64
C TYR A 8 -3.83 -12.92 5.50
N TYR A 9 -2.84 -12.25 4.91
CA TYR A 9 -3.05 -11.36 3.76
C TYR A 9 -3.60 -12.06 2.50
N VAL A 10 -3.55 -13.40 2.42
CA VAL A 10 -4.17 -14.17 1.34
C VAL A 10 -5.64 -14.45 1.63
N MET A 11 -5.99 -14.47 2.92
CA MET A 11 -7.30 -14.88 3.41
C MET A 11 -8.20 -13.69 3.73
N TYR A 12 -7.63 -12.55 4.08
CA TYR A 12 -8.36 -11.38 4.58
C TYR A 12 -7.77 -10.09 4.02
N ASP A 13 -8.62 -9.29 3.39
CA ASP A 13 -8.26 -7.97 2.87
C ASP A 13 -8.45 -6.84 3.91
N GLU A 14 -9.15 -7.11 5.02
CA GLU A 14 -9.54 -6.15 6.08
C GLU A 14 -9.41 -6.75 7.50
N ASP A 15 -9.86 -6.02 8.55
CA ASP A 15 -9.96 -6.53 9.92
C ASP A 15 -10.76 -7.85 9.98
N PHE A 16 -10.23 -8.85 10.69
CA PHE A 16 -10.81 -10.20 10.76
C PHE A 16 -10.81 -10.76 12.20
N GLY A 17 -11.49 -11.89 12.41
CA GLY A 17 -11.63 -12.50 13.74
C GLY A 17 -12.43 -11.63 14.71
N LEU A 18 -12.11 -11.69 16.01
CA LEU A 18 -12.78 -10.85 17.01
C LEU A 18 -12.58 -9.35 16.75
N SER A 19 -11.43 -8.96 16.17
CA SER A 19 -11.19 -7.58 15.71
C SER A 19 -12.17 -7.19 14.60
N GLY A 20 -12.27 -8.00 13.54
CA GLY A 20 -13.22 -7.77 12.45
C GLY A 20 -14.68 -7.76 12.90
N LEU A 21 -15.06 -8.67 13.81
CA LEU A 21 -16.40 -8.68 14.41
C LEU A 21 -16.71 -7.38 15.15
N ALA A 22 -15.75 -6.88 15.94
CA ALA A 22 -15.84 -5.61 16.65
C ALA A 22 -15.77 -4.39 15.71
N GLY A 23 -15.26 -4.54 14.48
CA GLY A 23 -15.22 -3.46 13.48
C GLY A 23 -16.53 -3.27 12.70
N ARG A 24 -17.48 -4.23 12.75
CA ARG A 24 -18.70 -4.18 11.92
C ARG A 24 -19.57 -2.97 12.26
N SER A 25 -20.07 -2.26 11.25
CA SER A 25 -20.98 -1.11 11.42
C SER A 25 -22.41 -1.51 11.85
N GLY A 26 -22.74 -2.81 11.82
CA GLY A 26 -24.03 -3.37 12.23
C GLY A 26 -24.03 -3.88 13.67
N ALA A 27 -25.22 -4.12 14.23
CA ALA A 27 -25.35 -4.74 15.55
C ALA A 27 -24.69 -6.14 15.54
N VAL A 28 -23.72 -6.34 16.43
CA VAL A 28 -23.10 -7.66 16.63
C VAL A 28 -24.20 -8.66 16.99
N PRO A 29 -24.35 -9.76 16.24
CA PRO A 29 -25.39 -10.71 16.52
C PRO A 29 -25.12 -11.39 17.87
N PRO A 30 -26.16 -11.58 18.71
CA PRO A 30 -25.99 -12.17 20.04
C PRO A 30 -25.50 -13.62 19.98
N LEU A 31 -25.69 -14.31 18.84
CA LEU A 31 -25.12 -15.63 18.55
C LEU A 31 -24.76 -15.70 17.05
N PRO A 32 -23.72 -16.48 16.67
CA PRO A 32 -23.33 -16.69 15.29
C PRO A 32 -24.47 -17.32 14.47
N LEU A 33 -24.60 -16.91 13.21
CA LEU A 33 -25.56 -17.52 12.28
C LEU A 33 -24.91 -18.79 11.67
N PRO A 34 -25.53 -19.98 11.82
CA PRO A 34 -24.93 -21.24 11.37
C PRO A 34 -24.84 -21.38 9.84
N GLU A 35 -25.51 -20.52 9.07
CA GLU A 35 -25.42 -20.45 7.60
C GLU A 35 -25.28 -18.99 7.17
N GLY A 36 -24.32 -18.69 6.28
CA GLY A 36 -24.12 -17.35 5.73
C GLY A 36 -23.14 -16.43 6.50
N GLY A 37 -22.16 -17.01 7.20
CA GLY A 37 -21.08 -16.25 7.84
C GLY A 37 -20.34 -15.33 6.85
N THR A 38 -19.89 -14.21 7.36
CA THR A 38 -19.03 -13.26 6.65
C THR A 38 -17.60 -13.82 6.60
N GLU A 39 -16.83 -13.46 5.57
CA GLU A 39 -15.40 -13.77 5.52
C GLU A 39 -14.71 -13.29 6.80
N GLY A 40 -13.91 -14.16 7.43
CA GLY A 40 -13.22 -13.87 8.70
C GLY A 40 -13.98 -14.33 9.95
N ASP A 41 -15.23 -14.77 9.86
CA ASP A 41 -15.96 -15.34 11.01
C ASP A 41 -15.32 -16.65 11.52
N GLU A 42 -14.62 -17.41 10.67
CA GLU A 42 -13.87 -18.58 11.14
C GLU A 42 -12.78 -18.23 12.15
N GLN A 43 -12.15 -17.06 11.99
CA GLN A 43 -11.11 -16.61 12.90
C GLN A 43 -11.72 -16.16 14.23
N VAL A 44 -13.00 -15.75 14.25
CA VAL A 44 -13.71 -15.44 15.51
C VAL A 44 -13.75 -16.68 16.39
N GLY A 45 -13.98 -17.86 15.81
CA GLY A 45 -13.96 -19.13 16.54
C GLY A 45 -12.59 -19.51 17.11
N GLU A 46 -11.51 -19.18 16.40
CA GLU A 46 -10.12 -19.36 16.87
C GLU A 46 -9.80 -18.40 18.02
N ASP A 47 -10.05 -17.11 17.83
CA ASP A 47 -9.81 -16.09 18.83
C ASP A 47 -10.62 -16.34 20.11
N ALA A 48 -11.87 -16.79 19.95
CA ALA A 48 -12.72 -17.19 21.07
C ALA A 48 -12.12 -18.37 21.85
N ARG A 49 -11.52 -19.36 21.18
CA ARG A 49 -10.84 -20.48 21.84
C ARG A 49 -9.61 -20.02 22.60
N HIS A 50 -8.76 -19.18 22.01
CA HIS A 50 -7.61 -18.61 22.71
C HIS A 50 -8.02 -17.88 24.00
N LEU A 51 -9.08 -17.07 23.96
CA LEU A 51 -9.59 -16.39 25.16
C LEU A 51 -10.22 -17.37 26.18
N LEU A 52 -10.92 -18.41 25.72
CA LEU A 52 -11.52 -19.43 26.60
C LEU A 52 -10.47 -20.30 27.30
N GLU A 53 -9.38 -20.63 26.60
CA GLU A 53 -8.23 -21.40 27.09
C GLU A 53 -7.31 -20.56 27.99
N SER A 54 -7.34 -19.23 27.85
CA SER A 54 -6.60 -18.32 28.73
C SER A 54 -7.10 -18.33 30.18
N SER A 55 -6.21 -17.98 31.10
CA SER A 55 -6.54 -17.77 32.52
C SER A 55 -7.17 -16.40 32.82
N LEU A 56 -7.56 -15.64 31.78
CA LEU A 56 -8.16 -14.32 31.95
C LEU A 56 -9.51 -14.44 32.67
N PRO A 57 -9.71 -13.64 33.73
CA PRO A 57 -11.02 -13.47 34.36
C PRO A 57 -12.10 -13.00 33.37
N GLU A 58 -13.36 -13.38 33.63
CA GLU A 58 -14.47 -13.06 32.74
C GLU A 58 -14.69 -11.54 32.58
N ASP A 59 -14.54 -10.79 33.66
CA ASP A 59 -14.61 -9.33 33.67
C ASP A 59 -13.51 -8.70 32.81
N MET A 60 -12.29 -9.26 32.80
CA MET A 60 -11.21 -8.78 31.93
C MET A 60 -11.51 -9.05 30.45
N ILE A 61 -12.01 -10.25 30.12
CA ILE A 61 -12.40 -10.57 28.74
C ILE A 61 -13.54 -9.65 28.26
N ARG A 62 -14.52 -9.38 29.13
CA ARG A 62 -15.60 -8.42 28.84
C ARG A 62 -15.06 -7.02 28.61
N THR A 63 -14.13 -6.54 29.44
CA THR A 63 -13.52 -5.21 29.27
C THR A 63 -12.77 -5.11 27.94
N LEU A 64 -12.01 -6.14 27.53
CA LEU A 64 -11.35 -6.16 26.22
C LEU A 64 -12.35 -6.07 25.07
N TRP A 65 -13.42 -6.85 25.14
CA TRP A 65 -14.47 -6.84 24.13
C TRP A 65 -15.14 -5.47 24.03
N LEU A 66 -15.53 -4.88 25.16
CA LEU A 66 -16.16 -3.57 25.19
C LEU A 66 -15.24 -2.48 24.64
N ALA A 67 -13.94 -2.52 24.95
CA ALA A 67 -12.96 -1.59 24.40
C ALA A 67 -12.81 -1.77 22.87
N ALA A 68 -12.73 -3.01 22.39
CA ALA A 68 -12.57 -3.29 20.97
C ALA A 68 -13.80 -2.88 20.14
N ASP A 69 -15.00 -3.14 20.66
CA ASP A 69 -16.28 -2.84 20.00
C ASP A 69 -16.76 -1.41 20.22
N GLY A 70 -16.04 -0.60 21.01
CA GLY A 70 -16.45 0.77 21.35
C GLY A 70 -17.78 0.80 22.14
N GLU A 71 -17.97 -0.18 23.03
CA GLU A 71 -19.13 -0.32 23.93
C GLU A 71 -20.49 -0.49 23.21
N ARG A 72 -20.50 -0.86 21.92
CA ARG A 72 -21.75 -0.99 21.13
C ARG A 72 -22.55 -2.24 21.49
N PHE A 73 -21.87 -3.30 21.92
CA PHE A 73 -22.47 -4.58 22.29
C PHE A 73 -21.84 -5.14 23.57
N ASP A 74 -22.70 -5.44 24.55
CA ASP A 74 -22.32 -6.13 25.79
C ASP A 74 -23.10 -7.45 25.93
N PRO A 75 -22.42 -8.62 25.86
CA PRO A 75 -23.08 -9.91 26.07
C PRO A 75 -23.81 -10.00 27.41
N VAL A 76 -23.27 -9.38 28.46
CA VAL A 76 -23.82 -9.43 29.82
C VAL A 76 -25.13 -8.63 29.91
N ALA A 77 -25.18 -7.46 29.28
CA ALA A 77 -26.42 -6.69 29.17
C ALA A 77 -27.53 -7.43 28.39
N ARG A 78 -27.17 -8.45 27.59
CA ARG A 78 -28.10 -9.32 26.87
C ARG A 78 -28.42 -10.63 27.61
N GLY A 79 -27.97 -10.80 28.85
CA GLY A 79 -28.28 -11.95 29.69
C GLY A 79 -27.40 -13.17 29.46
N ALA A 80 -26.28 -13.04 28.74
CA ALA A 80 -25.28 -14.10 28.55
C ALA A 80 -24.00 -13.78 29.35
N THR A 81 -23.25 -14.80 29.77
CA THR A 81 -21.86 -14.57 30.23
C THR A 81 -20.96 -14.38 29.02
N VAL A 82 -19.86 -13.62 29.17
CA VAL A 82 -18.93 -13.41 28.04
C VAL A 82 -18.35 -14.75 27.57
N ARG A 83 -18.07 -15.66 28.51
CA ARG A 83 -17.58 -17.01 28.20
C ARG A 83 -18.63 -17.87 27.49
N SER A 84 -19.92 -17.78 27.86
CA SER A 84 -20.97 -18.49 27.12
C SER A 84 -21.13 -17.97 25.69
N TRP A 85 -20.97 -16.66 25.50
CA TRP A 85 -21.04 -16.03 24.18
C TRP A 85 -19.87 -16.45 23.29
N LEU A 86 -18.64 -16.40 23.83
CA LEU A 86 -17.45 -16.92 23.14
C LEU A 86 -17.56 -18.42 22.84
N HIS A 87 -18.15 -19.20 23.75
CA HIS A 87 -18.37 -20.62 23.52
C HIS A 87 -19.28 -20.85 22.31
N GLY A 88 -20.36 -20.06 22.17
CA GLY A 88 -21.22 -20.08 20.99
C GLY A 88 -20.46 -19.85 19.68
N TRP A 89 -19.57 -18.85 19.64
CA TRP A 89 -18.69 -18.61 18.49
C TRP A 89 -17.72 -19.77 18.21
N SER A 90 -17.06 -20.29 19.25
CA SER A 90 -16.13 -21.43 19.10
C SER A 90 -16.82 -22.71 18.59
N GLN A 91 -18.09 -22.92 18.93
CA GLN A 91 -18.87 -24.07 18.50
C GLN A 91 -19.39 -23.91 17.06
N ALA A 92 -19.81 -22.70 16.69
CA ALA A 92 -20.28 -22.42 15.33
C ALA A 92 -19.15 -22.48 14.30
N TYR A 93 -17.93 -22.13 14.71
CA TYR A 93 -16.72 -22.16 13.89
C TYR A 93 -15.65 -23.07 14.52
N PRO A 94 -15.82 -24.40 14.41
CA PRO A 94 -14.88 -25.35 14.98
C PRO A 94 -13.50 -25.24 14.33
N ALA A 95 -12.46 -25.64 15.07
CA ALA A 95 -11.09 -25.68 14.56
C ALA A 95 -11.05 -26.46 13.24
N ARG A 96 -10.59 -25.81 12.17
CA ARG A 96 -10.38 -26.47 10.89
C ARG A 96 -9.13 -27.34 11.00
N PRO A 97 -9.12 -28.57 10.46
CA PRO A 97 -7.87 -29.31 10.28
C PRO A 97 -6.94 -28.46 9.40
N PRO A 98 -5.62 -28.51 9.65
CA PRO A 98 -4.66 -27.77 8.86
C PRO A 98 -4.87 -28.10 7.38
N LYS A 99 -5.17 -27.09 6.57
CA LYS A 99 -5.33 -27.28 5.14
C LYS A 99 -3.92 -27.41 4.60
N ARG A 100 -3.63 -28.49 3.85
CA ARG A 100 -2.37 -28.57 3.10
C ARG A 100 -2.18 -27.25 2.36
N PRO A 101 -1.02 -26.58 2.49
CA PRO A 101 -0.78 -25.29 1.87
C PRO A 101 -1.11 -25.48 0.39
N LYS A 102 -2.19 -24.85 -0.08
CA LYS A 102 -2.42 -24.88 -1.50
C LYS A 102 -1.27 -24.08 -2.07
N THR A 103 -0.51 -24.68 -2.97
CA THR A 103 0.46 -23.98 -3.80
C THR A 103 -0.29 -23.00 -4.71
N PHE A 104 -0.87 -21.94 -4.15
CA PHE A 104 -1.41 -20.82 -4.88
C PHE A 104 -0.27 -19.81 -5.03
N VAL A 105 0.49 -20.02 -6.11
CA VAL A 105 1.49 -19.10 -6.67
C VAL A 105 0.85 -17.77 -7.14
N LYS A 106 -0.46 -17.57 -6.96
CA LYS A 106 -1.21 -16.50 -7.62
C LYS A 106 -1.15 -15.11 -6.96
N TYR A 107 -0.75 -15.01 -5.69
CA TYR A 107 -0.54 -13.72 -5.01
C TYR A 107 0.91 -13.49 -4.56
N ARG A 108 1.81 -14.41 -4.90
CA ARG A 108 3.26 -14.22 -4.70
C ARG A 108 3.89 -13.40 -5.83
N SER A 109 3.12 -13.06 -6.86
CA SER A 109 3.55 -12.21 -7.97
C SER A 109 3.05 -10.78 -7.73
N THR A 110 3.81 -9.98 -6.97
CA THR A 110 4.23 -8.60 -7.31
C THR A 110 4.64 -7.76 -6.11
N MET A 111 4.19 -8.01 -4.87
CA MET A 111 4.39 -7.01 -3.79
C MET A 111 5.55 -7.25 -2.81
N PHE A 112 6.04 -8.48 -2.63
CA PHE A 112 7.12 -8.75 -1.65
C PHE A 112 8.06 -9.86 -2.14
N VAL A 113 9.06 -9.47 -2.94
CA VAL A 113 10.21 -10.32 -3.28
C VAL A 113 11.41 -9.91 -2.41
N GLY A 114 11.19 -9.78 -1.11
CA GLY A 114 12.27 -9.61 -0.13
C GLY A 114 12.83 -10.97 0.29
N PRO A 115 14.09 -11.05 0.76
CA PRO A 115 14.57 -12.24 1.47
C PRO A 115 13.62 -12.54 2.64
N ARG A 116 13.31 -13.83 2.86
CA ARG A 116 12.48 -14.26 4.00
C ARG A 116 13.12 -13.70 5.28
N ARG A 117 12.47 -12.69 5.89
CA ARG A 117 12.83 -12.23 7.22
C ARG A 117 12.69 -13.41 8.20
N PRO A 118 13.55 -13.50 9.22
CA PRO A 118 13.45 -14.56 10.21
C PRO A 118 12.06 -14.52 10.87
N VAL A 119 11.40 -15.67 10.92
CA VAL A 119 10.14 -15.81 11.65
C VAL A 119 10.46 -15.64 13.13
N LEU A 120 9.94 -14.57 13.74
CA LEU A 120 10.08 -14.34 15.18
C LEU A 120 9.41 -15.48 15.95
N VAL A 121 10.03 -15.90 17.05
CA VAL A 121 9.39 -16.85 17.95
C VAL A 121 8.35 -16.12 18.82
N GLU A 122 7.32 -16.82 19.28
CA GLU A 122 6.19 -16.25 20.04
C GLU A 122 6.61 -15.32 21.20
N GLU A 123 7.71 -15.62 21.88
CA GLU A 123 8.25 -14.79 22.96
C GLU A 123 8.72 -13.42 22.46
N GLU A 124 9.45 -13.38 21.34
CA GLU A 124 9.91 -12.13 20.72
C GLU A 124 8.73 -11.31 20.20
N MET A 125 7.73 -11.97 19.60
CA MET A 125 6.49 -11.32 19.16
C MET A 125 5.73 -10.72 20.33
N ARG A 126 5.60 -11.46 21.44
CA ARG A 126 4.95 -10.98 22.66
C ARG A 126 5.67 -9.76 23.22
N ASP A 127 7.00 -9.81 23.34
CA ASP A 127 7.77 -8.69 23.87
C ASP A 127 7.65 -7.45 22.99
N ALA A 128 7.66 -7.61 21.67
CA ALA A 128 7.43 -6.52 20.72
C ALA A 128 6.03 -5.90 20.90
N VAL A 129 4.97 -6.71 20.95
CA VAL A 129 3.60 -6.22 21.17
C VAL A 129 3.46 -5.52 22.54
N LEU A 130 4.08 -6.06 23.59
CA LEU A 130 4.07 -5.44 24.92
C LEU A 130 4.79 -4.08 24.94
N ALA A 131 5.90 -3.96 24.21
CA ALA A 131 6.62 -2.70 24.06
C ALA A 131 5.76 -1.65 23.35
N GLU A 132 5.05 -2.05 22.29
CA GLU A 132 4.10 -1.19 21.58
C GLU A 132 2.93 -0.74 22.46
N ILE A 133 2.34 -1.64 23.26
CA ILE A 133 1.31 -1.28 24.25
C ILE A 133 1.85 -0.27 25.27
N GLY A 134 3.07 -0.50 25.79
CA GLY A 134 3.67 0.41 26.75
C GLY A 134 3.94 1.80 26.20
N ALA A 135 4.18 1.92 24.90
CA ALA A 135 4.39 3.22 24.30
C ALA A 135 3.13 4.05 24.09
N VAL A 136 1.96 3.40 23.91
CA VAL A 136 0.67 4.08 23.76
C VAL A 136 -0.15 4.10 25.05
N GLU A 137 0.40 3.59 26.16
CA GLU A 137 -0.29 3.40 27.44
C GLU A 137 -0.99 4.67 27.95
N THR A 138 -0.29 5.81 27.90
CA THR A 138 -0.84 7.07 28.43
C THR A 138 -2.01 7.57 27.58
N ASP A 139 -1.94 7.42 26.27
CA ASP A 139 -3.00 7.88 25.36
C ASP A 139 -4.19 6.91 25.38
N LEU A 140 -3.91 5.61 25.45
CA LEU A 140 -4.93 4.57 25.59
C LEU A 140 -5.72 4.73 26.90
N ALA A 141 -5.03 4.92 28.03
CA ALA A 141 -5.66 5.12 29.33
C ALA A 141 -6.47 6.42 29.41
N ARG A 142 -6.14 7.43 28.58
CA ARG A 142 -6.90 8.69 28.50
C ARG A 142 -8.14 8.55 27.62
N ALA A 143 -8.03 7.86 26.49
CA ALA A 143 -9.07 7.79 25.47
C ALA A 143 -10.15 6.73 25.76
N VAL A 144 -9.77 5.62 26.40
CA VAL A 144 -10.68 4.50 26.66
C VAL A 144 -11.34 4.69 28.02
N PRO A 145 -12.68 4.79 28.11
CA PRO A 145 -13.40 5.04 29.37
C PRO A 145 -13.58 3.76 30.23
N LEU A 146 -12.65 2.80 30.11
CA LEU A 146 -12.68 1.53 30.83
C LEU A 146 -11.44 1.43 31.72
N PRO A 147 -11.61 1.22 33.04
CA PRO A 147 -10.48 1.12 33.95
C PRO A 147 -9.60 -0.07 33.60
N ASP A 148 -8.30 0.06 33.87
CA ASP A 148 -7.33 -1.02 33.76
C ASP A 148 -7.20 -1.65 32.36
N ILE A 149 -7.65 -0.97 31.29
CA ILE A 149 -7.57 -1.52 29.93
C ILE A 149 -6.13 -1.88 29.52
N VAL A 150 -5.14 -1.06 29.88
CA VAL A 150 -3.73 -1.29 29.56
C VAL A 150 -3.20 -2.57 30.21
N PRO A 151 -3.27 -2.75 31.55
CA PRO A 151 -2.82 -3.99 32.17
C PRO A 151 -3.64 -5.21 31.73
N ILE A 152 -4.95 -5.05 31.44
CA ILE A 152 -5.78 -6.12 30.88
C ILE A 152 -5.27 -6.55 29.49
N LEU A 153 -5.00 -5.59 28.61
CA LEU A 153 -4.48 -5.87 27.27
C LEU A 153 -3.10 -6.54 27.33
N ARG A 154 -2.19 -6.09 28.20
CA ARG A 154 -0.90 -6.76 28.42
C ARG A 154 -1.08 -8.23 28.84
N ARG A 155 -2.01 -8.50 29.76
CA ARG A 155 -2.33 -9.89 30.15
C ARG A 155 -2.91 -10.69 28.98
N ALA A 156 -3.70 -10.09 28.11
CA ALA A 156 -4.20 -10.77 26.92
C ALA A 156 -3.07 -11.20 25.97
N VAL A 157 -2.05 -10.36 25.74
CA VAL A 157 -0.88 -10.75 24.94
C VAL A 157 -0.15 -11.94 25.57
N VAL A 158 -0.01 -11.95 26.90
CA VAL A 158 0.70 -13.02 27.63
C VAL A 158 -0.11 -14.33 27.63
N GLU A 159 -1.42 -14.25 27.87
CA GLU A 159 -2.26 -15.42 28.17
C GLU A 159 -3.04 -15.95 26.96
N ALA A 160 -3.37 -15.10 25.98
CA ALA A 160 -4.13 -15.45 24.79
C ALA A 160 -3.31 -15.39 23.48
N GLY A 161 -2.08 -14.84 23.53
CA GLY A 161 -1.13 -14.85 22.42
C GLY A 161 -0.86 -13.48 21.80
N ALA A 162 0.33 -13.32 21.19
CA ALA A 162 0.78 -12.05 20.63
C ALA A 162 -0.10 -11.57 19.45
N ASP A 163 -0.51 -12.49 18.57
CA ASP A 163 -1.36 -12.19 17.41
C ASP A 163 -2.71 -11.56 17.82
N LEU A 164 -3.48 -12.25 18.66
CA LEU A 164 -4.77 -11.74 19.12
C LEU A 164 -4.59 -10.46 19.95
N GLY A 165 -3.57 -10.41 20.81
CA GLY A 165 -3.27 -9.22 21.59
C GLY A 165 -2.97 -7.99 20.73
N PHE A 166 -2.24 -8.16 19.63
CA PHE A 166 -1.92 -7.06 18.70
C PHE A 166 -3.15 -6.63 17.90
N ARG A 167 -3.95 -7.56 17.36
CA ARG A 167 -5.21 -7.21 16.67
C ARG A 167 -6.19 -6.47 17.59
N LEU A 168 -6.28 -6.88 18.86
CA LEU A 168 -7.09 -6.17 19.86
C LEU A 168 -6.55 -4.78 20.15
N LEU A 169 -5.22 -4.60 20.28
CA LEU A 169 -4.62 -3.27 20.42
C LEU A 169 -5.04 -2.36 19.25
N LEU A 170 -4.82 -2.80 18.01
CA LEU A 170 -5.14 -2.02 16.81
C LEU A 170 -6.64 -1.65 16.79
N ARG A 171 -7.52 -2.62 17.06
CA ARG A 171 -8.97 -2.39 17.08
C ARG A 171 -9.40 -1.38 18.14
N ILE A 172 -8.83 -1.43 19.33
CA ILE A 172 -9.12 -0.47 20.41
C ILE A 172 -8.63 0.94 20.02
N LEU A 173 -7.44 1.05 19.44
CA LEU A 173 -6.91 2.34 18.94
C LEU A 173 -7.87 2.95 17.90
N LYS A 174 -8.34 2.15 16.95
CA LYS A 174 -9.32 2.55 15.92
C LYS A 174 -10.67 2.94 16.53
N ALA A 175 -11.23 2.09 17.42
CA ALA A 175 -12.54 2.31 18.05
C ALA A 175 -12.60 3.59 18.89
N HIS A 176 -11.49 3.97 19.50
CA HIS A 176 -11.39 5.17 20.34
C HIS A 176 -10.63 6.33 19.69
N SER A 177 -10.33 6.24 18.39
CA SER A 177 -9.59 7.26 17.62
C SER A 177 -8.33 7.76 18.35
N VAL A 178 -7.58 6.83 18.94
CA VAL A 178 -6.34 7.15 19.65
C VAL A 178 -5.29 7.55 18.62
N ARG A 179 -4.82 8.80 18.70
CA ARG A 179 -3.79 9.34 17.81
C ARG A 179 -2.46 8.63 18.02
N VAL A 180 -1.82 8.24 16.92
CA VAL A 180 -0.46 7.70 16.92
C VAL A 180 0.44 8.52 16.00
N ASP A 181 1.69 8.74 16.42
CA ASP A 181 2.67 9.38 15.54
C ASP A 181 3.10 8.46 14.40
N LYS A 182 3.69 9.05 13.34
CA LYS A 182 4.16 8.31 12.17
C LYS A 182 5.19 7.22 12.50
N ALA A 183 6.09 7.46 13.46
CA ALA A 183 7.11 6.48 13.84
C ALA A 183 6.49 5.25 14.52
N ARG A 184 5.40 5.44 15.28
CA ARG A 184 4.60 4.37 15.87
C ARG A 184 3.82 3.62 14.80
N TYR A 185 3.18 4.32 13.88
CA TYR A 185 2.54 3.71 12.73
C TYR A 185 3.50 2.81 11.95
N ASP A 186 4.72 3.29 11.68
CA ASP A 186 5.74 2.51 10.97
C ASP A 186 6.13 1.23 11.70
N ARG A 187 6.25 1.29 13.03
CA ARG A 187 6.51 0.11 13.87
C ARG A 187 5.34 -0.86 13.86
N PHE A 188 4.09 -0.40 13.81
CA PHE A 188 2.93 -1.30 13.66
C PHE A 188 2.95 -2.04 12.33
N ILE A 189 3.30 -1.35 11.23
CA ILE A 189 3.46 -2.01 9.93
C ILE A 189 4.59 -3.05 9.99
N GLU A 190 5.75 -2.72 10.55
CA GLU A 190 6.86 -3.67 10.71
C GLU A 190 6.47 -4.87 11.57
N LEU A 191 5.76 -4.64 12.67
CA LEU A 191 5.30 -5.69 13.58
C LEU A 191 4.20 -6.56 12.96
N SER A 192 3.47 -6.06 11.96
CA SER A 192 2.43 -6.83 11.26
C SER A 192 2.97 -7.84 10.26
N GLU A 193 4.20 -7.63 9.76
CA GLU A 193 4.81 -8.51 8.76
C GLU A 193 5.03 -9.95 9.28
N PRO A 194 5.59 -10.19 10.49
CA PRO A 194 5.73 -11.55 11.04
C PRO A 194 4.40 -12.27 11.28
N PHE A 195 3.31 -11.52 11.47
CA PHE A 195 1.96 -12.08 11.54
C PHE A 195 1.33 -12.30 10.16
N GLU A 196 1.98 -11.82 9.09
CA GLU A 196 1.51 -11.91 7.72
C GLU A 196 0.14 -11.23 7.51
N TYR A 197 -0.12 -10.10 8.17
CA TYR A 197 -1.35 -9.33 7.98
C TYR A 197 -1.39 -8.62 6.62
N CYS A 198 -2.61 -8.42 6.11
CA CYS A 198 -2.84 -7.37 5.13
C CYS A 198 -2.57 -6.00 5.78
N PHE A 199 -1.97 -5.06 5.04
CA PHE A 199 -1.65 -3.73 5.56
C PHE A 199 -2.89 -2.98 6.06
N ALA A 200 -4.07 -3.23 5.47
CA ALA A 200 -5.35 -2.66 5.85
C ALA A 200 -5.72 -2.92 7.32
N VAL A 201 -5.30 -4.08 7.87
CA VAL A 201 -5.49 -4.42 9.29
C VAL A 201 -4.84 -3.39 10.21
N VAL A 202 -3.73 -2.78 9.77
CA VAL A 202 -3.05 -1.71 10.53
C VAL A 202 -3.53 -0.33 10.08
N HIS A 203 -3.64 -0.10 8.77
CA HIS A 203 -3.84 1.22 8.18
C HIS A 203 -5.26 1.75 8.33
N ASP A 204 -6.27 0.94 8.01
CA ASP A 204 -7.63 1.43 7.86
C ASP A 204 -8.21 1.87 9.21
N ASP A 205 -8.87 3.04 9.22
CA ASP A 205 -9.45 3.70 10.39
C ASP A 205 -8.47 4.05 11.54
N LEU A 206 -7.17 3.88 11.35
CA LEU A 206 -6.18 4.28 12.34
C LEU A 206 -5.90 5.78 12.25
N GLU A 207 -6.10 6.50 13.35
CA GLU A 207 -5.83 7.94 13.42
C GLU A 207 -4.31 8.19 13.59
N VAL A 208 -3.65 8.62 12.52
CA VAL A 208 -2.20 8.87 12.48
C VAL A 208 -1.92 10.35 12.30
N ASP A 209 -0.99 10.88 13.11
CA ASP A 209 -0.42 12.21 12.92
C ASP A 209 0.59 12.17 11.76
N TRP A 210 0.06 12.26 10.54
CA TRP A 210 0.87 12.24 9.32
C TRP A 210 1.75 13.48 9.20
N PRO A 211 3.02 13.33 8.77
CA PRO A 211 3.84 14.48 8.43
C PRO A 211 3.23 15.24 7.24
N PRO A 212 3.59 16.52 7.04
CA PRO A 212 3.18 17.27 5.85
C PRO A 212 3.53 16.50 4.57
N ILE A 213 2.66 16.61 3.55
CA ILE A 213 2.91 16.02 2.24
C ILE A 213 4.17 16.66 1.66
N ASP A 214 5.14 15.82 1.28
CA ASP A 214 6.37 16.23 0.61
C ASP A 214 6.40 15.66 -0.82
N PRO A 215 6.07 16.47 -1.86
CA PRO A 215 6.10 16.02 -3.24
C PRO A 215 7.53 15.82 -3.78
N ALA A 216 8.58 16.19 -3.03
CA ALA A 216 9.98 15.92 -3.37
C ALA A 216 10.45 14.55 -2.87
N ARG A 217 9.66 13.88 -2.03
CA ARG A 217 9.95 12.52 -1.54
C ARG A 217 9.89 11.51 -2.70
N ARG A 218 10.83 10.57 -2.70
CA ARG A 218 11.04 9.62 -3.81
C ARG A 218 11.20 8.17 -3.35
N ASP A 219 11.19 7.92 -2.05
CA ASP A 219 11.39 6.62 -1.41
C ASP A 219 10.13 5.72 -1.46
N CYS A 220 9.25 5.93 -2.45
CA CYS A 220 8.19 4.99 -2.74
C CYS A 220 8.83 3.65 -3.11
N ASP A 221 8.36 2.56 -2.52
CA ASP A 221 8.86 1.22 -2.82
C ASP A 221 8.75 0.88 -4.32
N TRP A 222 7.75 1.44 -5.01
CA TRP A 222 7.40 1.16 -6.41
C TRP A 222 7.39 2.43 -7.28
N ASP A 223 6.88 2.32 -8.51
CA ASP A 223 6.66 3.49 -9.36
C ASP A 223 5.69 4.49 -8.72
N PHE A 224 5.81 5.76 -9.10
CA PHE A 224 4.95 6.84 -8.63
C PHE A 224 4.83 7.98 -9.66
N GLY A 225 3.88 8.87 -9.42
CA GLY A 225 3.66 10.06 -10.25
C GLY A 225 3.20 9.69 -11.65
N LEU A 226 3.65 10.46 -12.65
CA LEU A 226 3.17 10.30 -14.02
C LEU A 226 3.60 8.97 -14.67
N SER A 227 4.77 8.43 -14.29
CA SER A 227 5.25 7.14 -14.80
C SER A 227 4.37 5.98 -14.33
N GLU A 228 3.94 6.00 -13.07
CA GLU A 228 3.02 5.00 -12.52
C GLU A 228 1.66 5.05 -13.21
N LEU A 229 1.10 6.25 -13.35
CA LEU A 229 -0.16 6.46 -14.07
C LEU A 229 -0.07 5.95 -15.50
N ALA A 230 1.03 6.26 -16.20
CA ALA A 230 1.26 5.76 -17.56
C ALA A 230 1.33 4.24 -17.60
N GLY A 231 2.00 3.63 -16.62
CA GLY A 231 2.04 2.19 -16.42
C GLY A 231 0.67 1.54 -16.24
N ARG A 232 -0.25 2.19 -15.54
CA ARG A 232 -1.64 1.72 -15.41
C ARG A 232 -2.40 1.70 -16.73
N PHE A 233 -1.95 2.43 -17.74
CA PHE A 233 -2.54 2.42 -19.08
C PHE A 233 -1.80 1.53 -20.08
N ALA A 234 -0.65 0.94 -19.73
CA ALA A 234 0.19 0.15 -20.64
C ALA A 234 -0.37 -1.23 -21.03
N HIS A 235 -1.42 -1.72 -20.35
CA HIS A 235 -2.04 -3.01 -20.65
C HIS A 235 -3.55 -2.88 -20.85
N TRP A 236 -4.16 -3.93 -21.42
CA TRP A 236 -5.62 -4.04 -21.49
C TRP A 236 -6.19 -3.85 -20.09
N TYR A 237 -7.03 -2.82 -19.94
CA TYR A 237 -7.70 -2.53 -18.69
C TYR A 237 -9.20 -2.69 -18.85
N ASP A 238 -9.82 -3.33 -17.86
CA ASP A 238 -11.26 -3.29 -17.67
C ASP A 238 -11.56 -2.06 -16.80
N GLY A 239 -12.23 -1.04 -17.36
CA GLY A 239 -12.61 0.17 -16.62
C GLY A 239 -12.73 1.42 -17.49
N THR A 240 -12.91 2.57 -16.85
CA THR A 240 -12.87 3.89 -17.49
C THR A 240 -11.54 4.59 -17.20
N ALA A 241 -11.12 5.52 -18.06
CA ALA A 241 -9.93 6.34 -17.82
C ALA A 241 -10.05 7.13 -16.50
N ASP A 242 -11.24 7.66 -16.22
CA ASP A 242 -11.53 8.36 -14.97
C ASP A 242 -11.39 7.46 -13.74
N GLY A 243 -11.83 6.20 -13.81
CA GLY A 243 -11.68 5.23 -12.71
C GLY A 243 -10.20 4.98 -12.42
N ARG A 244 -9.43 4.66 -13.47
CA ARG A 244 -7.97 4.45 -13.37
C ARG A 244 -7.23 5.66 -12.80
N LEU A 245 -7.62 6.87 -13.22
CA LEU A 245 -7.04 8.10 -12.72
C LEU A 245 -7.38 8.32 -11.24
N ARG A 246 -8.64 8.07 -10.82
CA ARG A 246 -9.02 8.13 -9.40
C ARG A 246 -8.25 7.12 -8.54
N ASP A 247 -8.07 5.90 -9.05
CA ASP A 247 -7.28 4.88 -8.36
C ASP A 247 -5.82 5.30 -8.23
N ALA A 248 -5.24 5.94 -9.25
CA ALA A 248 -3.85 6.40 -9.23
C ALA A 248 -3.63 7.56 -8.23
N VAL A 249 -4.54 8.54 -8.16
CA VAL A 249 -4.42 9.65 -7.18
C VAL A 249 -4.68 9.20 -5.74
N ALA A 250 -5.33 8.05 -5.55
CA ALA A 250 -5.59 7.45 -4.24
C ALA A 250 -4.56 6.38 -3.85
N ALA A 251 -3.59 6.06 -4.72
CA ALA A 251 -2.59 5.01 -4.50
C ALA A 251 -1.41 5.49 -3.65
N ASP A 252 -1.69 6.12 -2.51
CA ASP A 252 -0.66 6.46 -1.53
C ASP A 252 0.04 5.19 -1.06
N GLY A 253 1.37 5.20 -0.98
CA GLY A 253 2.11 4.06 -0.43
C GLY A 253 1.80 3.87 1.05
N VAL A 254 1.91 2.63 1.55
CA VAL A 254 1.54 2.25 2.94
C VAL A 254 2.14 3.19 4.00
N ARG A 255 3.35 3.73 3.76
CA ARG A 255 4.08 4.61 4.70
C ARG A 255 4.05 6.09 4.32
N GLN A 256 3.14 6.49 3.45
CA GLN A 256 3.06 7.86 2.93
C GLN A 256 1.90 8.63 3.55
N SER A 257 2.08 9.94 3.67
CA SER A 257 0.98 10.81 4.09
C SER A 257 -0.15 10.76 3.05
N PRO A 258 -1.42 10.66 3.48
CA PRO A 258 -2.55 10.68 2.56
C PRO A 258 -2.50 11.89 1.61
N GLY A 259 -2.64 11.64 0.31
CA GLY A 259 -2.52 12.62 -0.76
C GLY A 259 -1.12 12.77 -1.37
N SER A 260 -0.13 11.99 -0.93
CA SER A 260 1.23 12.00 -1.49
C SER A 260 1.24 11.62 -2.98
N ALA A 261 0.49 10.59 -3.39
CA ALA A 261 0.39 10.16 -4.78
C ALA A 261 -0.18 11.28 -5.66
N ALA A 262 -1.27 11.91 -5.22
CA ALA A 262 -1.87 13.06 -5.90
C ALA A 262 -0.92 14.26 -5.99
N ALA A 263 -0.15 14.55 -4.94
CA ALA A 263 0.80 15.66 -4.92
C ALA A 263 1.97 15.46 -5.90
N VAL A 264 2.57 14.27 -5.92
CA VAL A 264 3.68 13.97 -6.83
C VAL A 264 3.21 13.95 -8.29
N LEU A 265 2.05 13.35 -8.56
CA LEU A 265 1.46 13.37 -9.91
C LEU A 265 1.10 14.79 -10.36
N LEU A 266 0.54 15.62 -9.48
CA LEU A 266 0.27 17.03 -9.78
C LEU A 266 1.55 17.80 -10.12
N GLU A 267 2.65 17.57 -9.40
CA GLU A 267 3.93 18.21 -9.66
C GLU A 267 4.49 17.81 -11.03
N ASP A 268 4.54 16.52 -11.35
CA ASP A 268 4.99 16.01 -12.65
C ASP A 268 4.21 16.64 -13.82
N VAL A 269 2.88 16.66 -13.68
CA VAL A 269 1.98 17.20 -14.72
C VAL A 269 2.13 18.71 -14.86
N ARG A 270 2.27 19.45 -13.76
CA ARG A 270 2.48 20.90 -13.80
C ARG A 270 3.81 21.26 -14.46
N ARG A 271 4.86 20.49 -14.20
CA ARG A 271 6.16 20.66 -14.86
C ARG A 271 6.05 20.49 -16.37
N LEU A 272 5.35 19.45 -16.84
CA LEU A 272 5.11 19.28 -18.28
C LEU A 272 4.22 20.37 -18.88
N LEU A 273 3.14 20.76 -18.22
CA LEU A 273 2.21 21.79 -18.70
C LEU A 273 2.88 23.17 -18.82
N THR A 274 3.78 23.50 -17.90
CA THR A 274 4.51 24.78 -17.87
C THR A 274 5.79 24.78 -18.70
N SER A 275 6.20 23.61 -19.21
CA SER A 275 7.40 23.46 -20.03
C SER A 275 7.24 24.08 -21.44
N PRO A 276 8.35 24.40 -22.11
CA PRO A 276 8.35 24.83 -23.51
C PRO A 276 8.14 23.69 -24.51
N LEU A 277 7.89 22.44 -24.05
CA LEU A 277 7.74 21.29 -24.94
C LEU A 277 6.52 21.44 -25.85
N SER A 278 6.64 21.00 -27.10
CA SER A 278 5.53 21.00 -28.06
C SER A 278 4.49 19.92 -27.74
N ASP A 279 3.27 20.12 -28.23
CA ASP A 279 2.16 19.17 -28.08
C ASP A 279 2.49 17.82 -28.73
N ASP A 280 3.19 17.83 -29.86
CA ASP A 280 3.68 16.61 -30.52
C ASP A 280 4.68 15.84 -29.62
N THR A 281 5.56 16.56 -28.91
CA THR A 281 6.54 15.96 -28.00
C THR A 281 5.83 15.35 -26.79
N LEU A 282 4.90 16.10 -26.18
CA LEU A 282 4.09 15.61 -25.06
C LEU A 282 3.21 14.41 -25.45
N THR A 283 2.62 14.44 -26.65
CA THR A 283 1.83 13.33 -27.20
C THR A 283 2.70 12.10 -27.40
N THR A 284 3.88 12.26 -28.01
CA THR A 284 4.84 11.17 -28.20
C THR A 284 5.27 10.57 -26.87
N LEU A 285 5.59 11.42 -25.88
CA LEU A 285 6.00 10.99 -24.54
C LEU A 285 4.89 10.18 -23.84
N TRP A 286 3.68 10.72 -23.78
CA TRP A 286 2.54 10.06 -23.14
C TRP A 286 2.25 8.71 -23.78
N LEU A 287 2.14 8.67 -25.11
CA LEU A 287 1.83 7.44 -25.82
C LEU A 287 2.96 6.40 -25.70
N ALA A 288 4.23 6.83 -25.64
CA ALA A 288 5.36 5.92 -25.45
C ALA A 288 5.37 5.33 -24.03
N ALA A 289 5.12 6.14 -23.01
CA ALA A 289 5.09 5.70 -21.62
C ALA A 289 3.88 4.79 -21.32
N CYS A 290 2.74 5.04 -21.96
CA CYS A 290 1.53 4.24 -21.80
C CYS A 290 1.45 3.04 -22.75
N ASP A 291 2.54 2.66 -23.42
CA ASP A 291 2.55 1.59 -24.44
C ASP A 291 1.37 1.70 -25.44
N GLY A 292 1.04 2.93 -25.83
CA GLY A 292 -0.07 3.26 -26.74
C GLY A 292 -1.49 2.95 -26.23
N GLY A 293 -1.67 2.58 -24.95
CA GLY A 293 -2.93 2.09 -24.40
C GLY A 293 -4.01 3.15 -24.26
N LEU A 294 -3.75 4.26 -23.56
CA LEU A 294 -4.67 5.41 -23.53
C LEU A 294 -4.24 6.47 -24.55
N ARG A 295 -5.11 6.74 -25.52
CA ARG A 295 -4.90 7.80 -26.51
C ARG A 295 -5.89 8.95 -26.29
N PRO A 296 -5.41 10.17 -25.93
CA PRO A 296 -6.28 11.32 -25.69
C PRO A 296 -7.19 11.68 -26.89
N ASP A 297 -6.68 11.52 -28.11
CA ASP A 297 -7.42 11.79 -29.35
C ASP A 297 -8.70 10.94 -29.48
N ARG A 298 -8.68 9.70 -28.98
CA ARG A 298 -9.86 8.82 -28.94
C ARG A 298 -10.91 9.28 -27.94
N LEU A 299 -10.54 10.11 -26.97
CA LEU A 299 -11.44 10.80 -26.05
C LEU A 299 -11.91 12.15 -26.62
N GLY A 300 -11.45 12.55 -27.81
CA GLY A 300 -11.78 13.83 -28.43
C GLY A 300 -11.05 15.02 -27.80
N ILE A 301 -9.94 14.77 -27.08
CA ILE A 301 -9.13 15.80 -26.43
C ILE A 301 -7.66 15.71 -26.87
N ASP A 302 -6.92 16.80 -26.73
CA ASP A 302 -5.47 16.80 -26.92
C ASP A 302 -4.71 16.39 -25.65
N VAL A 303 -3.38 16.24 -25.77
CA VAL A 303 -2.54 15.81 -24.64
C VAL A 303 -2.48 16.83 -23.51
N ARG A 304 -2.57 18.13 -23.79
CA ARG A 304 -2.58 19.16 -22.74
C ARG A 304 -3.88 19.16 -21.98
N GLN A 305 -5.00 19.02 -22.68
CA GLN A 305 -6.32 18.85 -22.07
C GLN A 305 -6.35 17.60 -21.17
N TRP A 306 -5.73 16.50 -21.59
CA TRP A 306 -5.57 15.31 -20.74
C TRP A 306 -4.72 15.58 -19.48
N LEU A 307 -3.56 16.24 -19.64
CA LEU A 307 -2.72 16.64 -18.51
C LEU A 307 -3.45 17.61 -17.56
N GLU A 308 -4.25 18.54 -18.08
CA GLU A 308 -5.09 19.44 -17.27
C GLU A 308 -6.15 18.68 -16.48
N GLN A 309 -6.78 17.65 -17.07
CA GLN A 309 -7.73 16.77 -16.37
C GLN A 309 -7.04 16.01 -15.24
N ILE A 310 -5.86 15.45 -15.47
CA ILE A 310 -5.07 14.79 -14.42
C ILE A 310 -4.79 15.77 -13.27
N ALA A 311 -4.33 16.98 -13.61
CA ALA A 311 -4.04 18.01 -12.62
C ALA A 311 -5.29 18.38 -11.80
N GLU A 312 -6.47 18.45 -12.42
CA GLU A 312 -7.71 18.79 -11.71
C GLU A 312 -8.15 17.69 -10.75
N VAL A 313 -8.11 16.42 -11.17
CA VAL A 313 -8.43 15.30 -10.28
C VAL A 313 -7.46 15.24 -9.09
N CYS A 314 -6.17 15.51 -9.31
CA CYS A 314 -5.21 15.61 -8.20
C CYS A 314 -5.55 16.75 -7.24
N ARG A 315 -5.94 17.93 -7.74
CA ARG A 315 -6.34 19.06 -6.89
C ARG A 315 -7.61 18.76 -6.10
N GLU A 316 -8.58 18.10 -6.72
CA GLU A 316 -9.81 17.66 -6.05
C GLU A 316 -9.48 16.72 -4.88
N ARG A 317 -8.67 15.68 -5.13
CA ARG A 317 -8.22 14.74 -4.10
C ARG A 317 -7.48 15.43 -2.96
N LEU A 318 -6.57 16.35 -3.28
CA LEU A 318 -5.82 17.11 -2.28
C LEU A 318 -6.72 18.04 -1.46
N ARG A 319 -7.73 18.67 -2.07
CA ARG A 319 -8.71 19.48 -1.34
C ARG A 319 -9.55 18.65 -0.37
N GLU A 320 -9.86 17.41 -0.72
CA GLU A 320 -10.63 16.48 0.10
C GLU A 320 -9.81 15.98 1.30
N ILE A 321 -8.60 15.46 1.04
CA ILE A 321 -7.81 14.72 2.03
C ILE A 321 -6.83 15.59 2.81
N SER A 322 -6.34 16.68 2.21
CA SER A 322 -5.43 17.61 2.87
C SER A 322 -5.78 19.07 2.53
N PRO A 323 -6.89 19.61 3.08
CA PRO A 323 -7.34 20.97 2.77
C PRO A 323 -6.30 22.07 3.08
N ALA A 324 -5.38 21.79 4.01
CA ALA A 324 -4.29 22.67 4.39
C ALA A 324 -3.10 22.63 3.43
N TYR A 325 -2.99 21.60 2.57
CA TYR A 325 -1.89 21.48 1.62
C TYR A 325 -1.85 22.67 0.67
N ARG A 326 -0.65 23.21 0.46
CA ARG A 326 -0.36 24.26 -0.51
C ARG A 326 0.75 23.73 -1.40
N PRO A 327 0.50 23.54 -2.70
CA PRO A 327 1.54 23.07 -3.60
C PRO A 327 2.73 24.04 -3.61
N ASP A 328 3.90 23.55 -3.24
CA ASP A 328 5.17 24.25 -3.34
C ASP A 328 6.05 23.48 -4.33
N PRO A 329 6.49 24.09 -5.45
CA PRO A 329 7.27 23.38 -6.44
C PRO A 329 8.61 22.92 -5.86
N ALA A 330 8.85 21.62 -5.92
CA ALA A 330 10.12 21.04 -5.49
C ALA A 330 11.24 21.49 -6.45
N PRO A 331 12.46 21.74 -5.95
CA PRO A 331 13.61 22.01 -6.82
C PRO A 331 13.85 20.88 -7.81
N VAL A 332 14.17 21.25 -9.06
CA VAL A 332 14.56 20.29 -10.11
C VAL A 332 15.95 19.74 -9.80
N ARG A 333 16.11 18.42 -9.88
CA ARG A 333 17.39 17.69 -9.70
C ARG A 333 18.28 17.77 -10.95
N ALA A 334 18.59 18.99 -11.37
CA ALA A 334 19.37 19.28 -12.57
C ALA A 334 20.81 18.72 -12.52
N ASP A 335 21.32 18.41 -11.32
CA ASP A 335 22.64 17.82 -11.08
C ASP A 335 22.83 16.43 -11.73
N LEU A 336 21.73 15.73 -12.03
CA LEU A 336 21.75 14.39 -12.62
C LEU A 336 21.43 14.37 -14.13
N ALA A 337 21.17 15.53 -14.74
CA ALA A 337 20.76 15.65 -16.15
C ALA A 337 21.76 15.00 -17.11
N ASP A 338 23.04 15.33 -16.99
CA ASP A 338 24.09 14.84 -17.90
C ASP A 338 24.25 13.31 -17.88
N GLU A 339 23.96 12.70 -16.73
CA GLU A 339 24.07 11.25 -16.56
C GLU A 339 22.88 10.53 -17.17
N VAL A 340 21.66 11.02 -16.95
CA VAL A 340 20.47 10.47 -17.60
C VAL A 340 20.55 10.64 -19.12
N LEU A 341 21.01 11.81 -19.60
CA LEU A 341 21.26 12.04 -21.03
C LEU A 341 22.35 11.14 -21.60
N ARG A 342 23.33 10.71 -20.80
CA ARG A 342 24.34 9.74 -21.25
C ARG A 342 23.71 8.38 -21.47
N GLU A 343 22.94 7.86 -20.52
CA GLU A 343 22.28 6.56 -20.67
C GLU A 343 21.28 6.54 -21.84
N LEU A 344 20.56 7.64 -22.09
CA LEU A 344 19.70 7.77 -23.27
C LEU A 344 20.48 7.70 -24.59
N ARG A 345 21.62 8.43 -24.68
CA ARG A 345 22.48 8.42 -25.87
C ARG A 345 23.16 7.08 -26.10
N ASP A 346 23.60 6.42 -25.04
CA ASP A 346 24.21 5.09 -25.11
C ASP A 346 23.23 4.03 -25.63
N LEU A 347 21.92 4.30 -25.57
CA LEU A 347 20.84 3.45 -26.10
C LEU A 347 20.25 3.90 -27.43
N GLU A 348 20.71 5.01 -28.01
CA GLU A 348 20.05 5.66 -29.13
C GLU A 348 19.82 4.68 -30.31
N ALA A 349 20.84 3.90 -30.68
CA ALA A 349 20.75 2.94 -31.77
C ALA A 349 19.78 1.78 -31.48
N GLU A 350 19.76 1.30 -30.24
CA GLU A 350 18.91 0.19 -29.80
C GLU A 350 17.44 0.64 -29.75
N LEU A 351 17.17 1.83 -29.21
CA LEU A 351 15.85 2.46 -29.22
C LEU A 351 15.39 2.74 -30.65
N ALA A 352 16.25 3.28 -31.51
CA ALA A 352 15.94 3.56 -32.91
C ALA A 352 15.58 2.31 -33.72
N SER A 353 16.10 1.15 -33.34
CA SER A 353 15.81 -0.12 -34.00
C SER A 353 14.41 -0.69 -33.69
N ARG A 354 13.70 -0.11 -32.72
CA ARG A 354 12.41 -0.64 -32.23
C ARG A 354 11.27 0.36 -32.40
N THR A 355 10.04 -0.15 -32.30
CA THR A 355 8.80 0.62 -32.38
C THR A 355 7.86 0.12 -31.31
N ILE A 356 7.31 1.04 -30.51
CA ILE A 356 6.30 0.77 -29.49
C ILE A 356 4.97 0.51 -30.21
N GLN A 357 4.24 -0.54 -29.83
CA GLN A 357 2.98 -0.97 -30.47
C GLN A 357 3.05 -1.04 -32.02
N PRO A 358 3.95 -1.87 -32.61
CA PRO A 358 4.20 -1.87 -34.06
C PRO A 358 3.00 -2.31 -34.90
N HIS A 359 2.02 -2.99 -34.30
CA HIS A 359 0.82 -3.49 -34.98
C HIS A 359 -0.33 -2.47 -35.07
N TRP A 360 -0.12 -1.25 -34.55
CA TRP A 360 -1.07 -0.14 -34.58
C TRP A 360 -0.40 1.10 -35.19
N GLN A 361 -0.83 2.31 -34.80
CA GLN A 361 -0.08 3.54 -35.10
C GLN A 361 1.09 3.62 -34.13
N GLY A 362 2.15 2.87 -34.46
CA GLY A 362 3.33 2.69 -33.62
C GLY A 362 4.17 3.95 -33.47
N ILE A 363 4.94 4.00 -32.39
CA ILE A 363 5.80 5.12 -32.06
C ILE A 363 7.24 4.67 -32.29
N PRO A 364 7.98 5.29 -33.23
CA PRO A 364 9.38 4.95 -33.43
C PRO A 364 10.16 5.20 -32.13
N GLY A 365 11.00 4.25 -31.70
CA GLY A 365 11.76 4.40 -30.46
C GLY A 365 12.71 5.61 -30.49
N ALA A 366 13.21 5.98 -31.68
CA ALA A 366 13.96 7.23 -31.88
C ALA A 366 13.13 8.51 -31.64
N ALA A 367 11.81 8.47 -31.83
CA ALA A 367 10.93 9.60 -31.48
C ALA A 367 10.71 9.66 -29.96
N ALA A 368 10.51 8.51 -29.30
CA ALA A 368 10.41 8.43 -27.85
C ALA A 368 11.71 8.89 -27.17
N ALA A 369 12.88 8.45 -27.65
CA ALA A 369 14.18 8.88 -27.14
C ALA A 369 14.36 10.40 -27.20
N ARG A 370 14.07 11.02 -28.35
CA ARG A 370 14.12 12.49 -28.51
C ARG A 370 13.13 13.24 -27.62
N ALA A 371 11.96 12.67 -27.36
CA ALA A 371 11.01 13.26 -26.41
C ALA A 371 11.56 13.20 -24.98
N LEU A 372 12.14 12.06 -24.56
CA LEU A 372 12.77 11.88 -23.26
C LEU A 372 13.97 12.81 -23.05
N GLU A 373 14.84 12.95 -24.05
CA GLU A 373 15.97 13.90 -23.99
C GLU A 373 15.49 15.33 -23.74
N GLN A 374 14.41 15.75 -24.40
CA GLN A 374 13.83 17.07 -24.19
C GLN A 374 13.23 17.23 -22.79
N VAL A 375 12.59 16.19 -22.23
CA VAL A 375 12.11 16.20 -20.84
C VAL A 375 13.27 16.34 -19.86
N VAL A 376 14.33 15.54 -20.01
CA VAL A 376 15.50 15.59 -19.13
C VAL A 376 16.20 16.94 -19.20
N ALA A 377 16.31 17.53 -20.40
CA ALA A 377 17.03 18.78 -20.61
C ALA A 377 16.21 20.04 -20.24
N GLN A 378 14.89 20.01 -20.43
CA GLN A 378 14.05 21.22 -20.36
C GLN A 378 12.99 21.20 -19.26
N VAL A 379 12.75 20.04 -18.63
CA VAL A 379 11.69 19.86 -17.63
C VAL A 379 12.28 19.39 -16.32
N ASP A 380 12.63 18.11 -16.24
CA ASP A 380 13.17 17.51 -15.04
C ASP A 380 13.84 16.16 -15.33
N PRO A 381 15.12 15.96 -14.93
CA PRO A 381 15.84 14.70 -15.10
C PRO A 381 15.25 13.50 -14.35
N ASP A 382 14.68 13.70 -13.15
CA ASP A 382 14.00 12.64 -12.38
C ASP A 382 12.76 12.15 -13.15
N LEU A 383 11.88 13.05 -13.57
CA LEU A 383 10.71 12.68 -14.37
C LEU A 383 11.13 12.02 -15.69
N GLY A 384 12.14 12.57 -16.36
CA GLY A 384 12.67 12.00 -17.59
C GLY A 384 13.24 10.59 -17.40
N PHE A 385 13.93 10.33 -16.28
CA PHE A 385 14.48 9.01 -15.98
C PHE A 385 13.39 7.97 -15.66
N ARG A 386 12.36 8.33 -14.87
CA ARG A 386 11.20 7.44 -14.60
C ARG A 386 10.48 7.05 -15.89
N LEU A 387 10.17 8.04 -16.73
CA LEU A 387 9.54 7.79 -18.03
C LEU A 387 10.44 7.00 -18.99
N PHE A 388 11.76 7.18 -18.89
CA PHE A 388 12.72 6.37 -19.64
C PHE A 388 12.67 4.90 -19.24
N LEU A 389 12.70 4.57 -17.93
CA LEU A 389 12.52 3.20 -17.44
C LEU A 389 11.20 2.59 -17.96
N ARG A 390 10.13 3.38 -17.97
CA ARG A 390 8.83 2.97 -18.52
C ARG A 390 8.88 2.66 -20.02
N VAL A 391 9.56 3.50 -20.81
CA VAL A 391 9.73 3.27 -22.25
C VAL A 391 10.56 2.02 -22.54
N LEU A 392 11.56 1.70 -21.70
CA LEU A 392 12.29 0.42 -21.82
C LEU A 392 11.36 -0.79 -21.69
N LEU A 393 10.40 -0.74 -20.76
CA LEU A 393 9.37 -1.77 -20.59
C LEU A 393 8.48 -1.88 -21.82
N ALA A 394 7.97 -0.76 -22.33
CA ALA A 394 7.11 -0.73 -23.52
C ALA A 394 7.82 -1.27 -24.78
N LEU A 395 9.15 -1.11 -24.85
CA LEU A 395 9.98 -1.65 -25.92
C LEU A 395 10.45 -3.09 -25.69
N CYS A 396 10.17 -3.67 -24.51
CA CYS A 396 10.73 -4.94 -24.04
C CYS A 396 12.25 -5.00 -24.26
N LEU A 397 12.97 -3.91 -23.94
CA LEU A 397 14.39 -3.80 -24.24
C LEU A 397 15.22 -4.68 -23.27
N PRO A 398 16.00 -5.64 -23.75
CA PRO A 398 16.88 -6.42 -22.90
C PRO A 398 17.97 -5.53 -22.29
N LEU A 399 18.30 -5.79 -21.03
CA LEU A 399 19.32 -5.04 -20.29
C LEU A 399 20.43 -5.99 -19.83
N THR A 400 21.68 -5.53 -19.90
CA THR A 400 22.78 -6.27 -19.26
C THR A 400 22.76 -6.01 -17.74
N PRO A 401 23.30 -6.93 -16.92
CA PRO A 401 23.43 -6.73 -15.48
C PRO A 401 24.16 -5.43 -15.10
N GLU A 402 25.19 -5.05 -15.85
CA GLU A 402 25.96 -3.82 -15.59
C GLU A 402 25.12 -2.57 -15.86
N ARG A 403 24.28 -2.61 -16.89
CA ARG A 403 23.38 -1.49 -17.23
C ARG A 403 22.30 -1.35 -16.17
N TYR A 404 21.72 -2.47 -15.75
CA TYR A 404 20.76 -2.50 -14.66
C TYR A 404 21.36 -1.93 -13.35
N ALA A 405 22.57 -2.32 -12.98
CA ALA A 405 23.26 -1.79 -11.81
C ALA A 405 23.50 -0.27 -11.88
N ARG A 406 23.79 0.28 -13.08
CA ARG A 406 23.88 1.75 -13.25
C ARG A 406 22.54 2.45 -13.05
N TYR A 407 21.43 1.84 -13.49
CA TYR A 407 20.10 2.38 -13.26
C TYR A 407 19.71 2.34 -11.79
N GLN A 408 20.07 1.28 -11.07
CA GLN A 408 19.92 1.22 -9.62
C GLN A 408 20.69 2.35 -8.94
N ALA A 409 21.97 2.56 -9.30
CA ALA A 409 22.78 3.64 -8.75
C ALA A 409 22.23 5.04 -9.07
N LEU A 410 21.65 5.25 -10.26
CA LEU A 410 20.95 6.50 -10.59
C LEU A 410 19.68 6.66 -9.74
N GLY A 411 18.87 5.60 -9.60
CA GLY A 411 17.68 5.59 -8.77
C GLY A 411 17.99 5.93 -7.31
N GLU A 412 19.02 5.32 -6.72
CA GLU A 412 19.50 5.63 -5.37
C GLU A 412 19.87 7.11 -5.20
N ARG A 413 20.50 7.73 -6.21
CA ARG A 413 20.86 9.16 -6.18
C ARG A 413 19.67 10.10 -6.32
N PHE A 414 18.62 9.68 -7.03
CA PHE A 414 17.32 10.35 -7.01
C PHE A 414 16.56 10.12 -5.70
N GLY A 415 16.92 9.08 -4.95
CA GLY A 415 16.29 8.69 -3.69
C GLY A 415 15.11 7.73 -3.89
N TYR A 416 15.11 6.94 -4.96
CA TYR A 416 14.09 5.93 -5.22
C TYR A 416 14.08 4.83 -4.17
N GLY A 417 12.88 4.29 -3.88
CA GLY A 417 12.74 3.10 -3.07
C GLY A 417 13.22 1.83 -3.78
N GLU A 418 13.33 0.75 -3.00
CA GLU A 418 14.04 -0.48 -3.34
C GLU A 418 13.62 -1.10 -4.69
N PHE A 419 12.32 -1.10 -5.01
CA PHE A 419 11.79 -1.82 -6.17
C PHE A 419 11.43 -0.93 -7.36
N HIS A 420 11.73 0.37 -7.31
CA HIS A 420 11.39 1.28 -8.41
C HIS A 420 12.07 0.88 -9.72
N VAL A 421 13.38 0.60 -9.66
CA VAL A 421 14.15 0.17 -10.83
C VAL A 421 13.88 -1.30 -11.15
N SER A 422 13.43 -2.10 -10.18
CA SER A 422 13.14 -3.53 -10.37
C SER A 422 12.04 -3.83 -11.38
N LEU A 423 11.28 -2.83 -11.80
CA LEU A 423 10.29 -2.98 -12.88
C LEU A 423 10.91 -3.48 -14.18
N VAL A 424 12.18 -3.15 -14.47
CA VAL A 424 12.89 -3.62 -15.67
C VAL A 424 13.66 -4.94 -15.48
N ASP A 425 13.59 -5.58 -14.31
CA ASP A 425 14.33 -6.81 -13.97
C ASP A 425 14.00 -7.98 -14.88
N GLY A 426 12.74 -8.08 -15.30
CA GLY A 426 12.26 -9.15 -16.18
C GLY A 426 12.93 -9.17 -17.57
N PHE A 427 13.73 -8.15 -17.89
CA PHE A 427 14.44 -8.01 -19.16
C PHE A 427 15.95 -8.12 -19.02
N ILE A 428 16.47 -8.50 -17.84
CA ILE A 428 17.91 -8.75 -17.70
C ILE A 428 18.27 -9.98 -18.53
N GLU A 429 19.21 -9.82 -19.47
CA GLU A 429 19.82 -10.96 -20.17
C GLU A 429 20.54 -11.82 -19.13
N SER A 430 19.91 -12.93 -18.77
CA SER A 430 20.58 -13.96 -17.98
C SER A 430 21.45 -14.77 -18.93
N ASP A 431 22.74 -14.85 -18.63
CA ASP A 431 23.64 -15.82 -19.25
C ASP A 431 23.09 -17.23 -18.95
N LEU A 432 22.28 -17.76 -19.87
CA LEU A 432 21.85 -19.16 -19.91
C LEU A 432 22.57 -19.88 -21.05
#